data_AF-A0A101VQC2-F1
#
_entry.id   AF-A0A101VQC2-F1
#
_cell.length_a   1.000
_cell.length_b   1.000
_cell.length_c   1.000
_cell.angle_alpha   90.00
_cell.angle_beta   90.00
_cell.angle_gamma   90.00
#
_symmetry.space_group_name_H-M   'P 1'
#
loop_
_entity.id
_entity.type
_entity.pdbx_description
1 polymer ?
#
loop_
_entity_poly.entity_id
_entity_poly.type
_entity_poly.pdbx_seq_one_letter_code
_entity_poly.pdbx_strand_id
1 'polypeptide(L)'
;MENKSNRIIFIDLMRALAVLMMVQGHTIDTLLADPYRTYESPFFNVWFLVRGFTAPIFMFTAGVVFTYLLKNQKKSFRENQRVRKGLKRFLNLVVLGYFLRFPTFQIFDFSSVAKEQWQTFFVVDALHLIGFGLLFIIILTYLTEKFKANDYFFYFAGALFFFLASLFTERIDWISFFPLPIASYFYTGTNSLFPFFPWAGYVLCGALLGTYLSRNKAAISEKSLTIKLLISGVILILSSELMDIIQYYFYTNVKFWTSPLSLITFRLGMVLLLNSAMSFIASRVNSIPILIRQVGTHTLVIYAVHVIILYGSAWIPGIYGDFAKSFNTLHSAIAGIVMITLMIVMVLAIEKFKVVFIEQKKR
;
A
#
# COMPACT_ATOMS: atom_id res chain seq x y z
N MET A 1 -4.92 -29.94 7.91
CA MET A 1 -3.71 -29.73 7.10
C MET A 1 -3.94 -28.50 6.23
N GLU A 2 -3.31 -27.37 6.55
CA GLU A 2 -3.38 -26.17 5.72
C GLU A 2 -2.78 -26.49 4.34
N ASN A 3 -3.54 -26.22 3.29
CA ASN A 3 -3.17 -26.54 1.91
C ASN A 3 -1.86 -25.81 1.56
N LYS A 4 -0.73 -26.54 1.56
CA LYS A 4 0.64 -26.04 1.41
C LYS A 4 0.93 -25.51 -0.01
N SER A 5 -0.02 -25.57 -0.95
CA SER A 5 0.20 -25.21 -2.34
C SER A 5 -0.08 -23.72 -2.62
N ASN A 6 0.91 -22.99 -3.14
CA ASN A 6 0.86 -21.64 -3.72
C ASN A 6 1.18 -20.44 -2.79
N ARG A 7 2.06 -20.56 -1.78
CA ARG A 7 2.68 -19.37 -1.17
C ARG A 7 3.87 -18.89 -2.02
N ILE A 8 3.98 -17.58 -2.21
CA ILE A 8 5.05 -16.96 -2.99
C ILE A 8 6.00 -16.26 -2.01
N ILE A 9 7.18 -16.85 -1.80
CA ILE A 9 8.11 -16.43 -0.74
C ILE A 9 8.53 -14.96 -0.89
N PHE A 10 8.86 -14.52 -2.11
CA PHE A 10 9.31 -13.13 -2.30
C PHE A 10 8.21 -12.11 -1.98
N ILE A 11 6.94 -12.47 -2.16
CA ILE A 11 5.81 -11.62 -1.78
C ILE A 11 5.68 -11.54 -0.27
N ASP A 12 5.86 -12.66 0.45
CA ASP A 12 5.86 -12.65 1.92
C ASP A 12 7.01 -11.79 2.47
N LEU A 13 8.20 -11.87 1.85
CA LEU A 13 9.33 -10.99 2.14
C LEU A 13 9.00 -9.52 1.88
N MET A 14 8.39 -9.21 0.72
CA MET A 14 8.02 -7.84 0.35
C MET A 14 6.98 -7.25 1.32
N ARG A 15 6.00 -8.04 1.75
CA ARG A 15 5.00 -7.64 2.76
C ARG A 15 5.62 -7.37 4.12
N ALA A 16 6.56 -8.22 4.54
CA ALA A 16 7.30 -8.03 5.79
C ALA A 16 8.17 -6.77 5.74
N LEU A 17 8.88 -6.52 4.64
CA LEU A 17 9.65 -5.29 4.44
C LEU A 17 8.73 -4.06 4.49
N ALA A 18 7.63 -4.07 3.74
CA ALA A 18 6.69 -2.96 3.67
C ALA A 18 6.11 -2.58 5.04
N VAL A 19 5.75 -3.56 5.86
CA VAL A 19 5.18 -3.29 7.19
C VAL A 19 6.21 -2.74 8.17
N LEU A 20 7.44 -3.22 8.12
CA LEU A 20 8.53 -2.66 8.93
C LEU A 20 8.82 -1.21 8.51
N MET A 21 8.89 -0.95 7.20
CA MET A 21 9.07 0.40 6.65
C MET A 21 7.93 1.35 7.03
N MET A 22 6.69 0.86 7.07
CA MET A 22 5.52 1.65 7.46
C MET A 22 5.53 1.99 8.95
N VAL A 23 5.79 1.01 9.82
CA VAL A 23 5.82 1.23 11.26
C VAL A 23 6.90 2.24 11.65
N GLN A 24 8.14 2.05 11.18
CA GLN A 24 9.20 3.04 11.44
C GLN A 24 8.89 4.39 10.80
N GLY A 25 8.32 4.39 9.60
CA GLY A 25 8.05 5.60 8.83
C GLY A 25 7.04 6.50 9.53
N HIS A 26 5.93 5.95 10.02
CA HIS A 26 4.95 6.71 10.79
C HIS A 26 5.47 7.11 12.17
N THR A 27 6.24 6.24 12.84
CA THR A 27 6.76 6.54 14.18
C THR A 27 7.76 7.68 14.15
N ILE A 28 8.77 7.60 13.27
CA ILE A 28 9.77 8.65 13.11
C ILE A 28 9.11 9.92 12.56
N ASP A 29 8.18 9.81 11.62
CA ASP A 29 7.46 11.00 11.13
C ASP A 29 6.58 11.65 12.20
N THR A 30 6.04 10.90 13.14
CA THR A 30 5.25 11.47 14.24
C THR A 30 6.14 12.23 15.23
N LEU A 31 7.30 11.66 15.58
CA LEU A 31 8.09 12.11 16.72
C LEU A 31 9.25 13.04 16.35
N LEU A 32 9.87 12.90 15.17
CA LEU A 32 11.06 13.67 14.80
C LEU A 32 10.75 15.16 14.70
N ALA A 33 11.47 15.98 15.45
CA ALA A 33 11.30 17.44 15.47
C ALA A 33 11.73 18.12 14.17
N ASP A 34 11.07 19.23 13.85
CA ASP A 34 11.24 19.96 12.59
C ASP A 34 12.67 20.43 12.30
N PRO A 35 13.50 20.85 13.28
CA PRO A 35 14.89 21.23 13.02
C PRO A 35 15.75 20.11 12.41
N TYR A 36 15.36 18.83 12.57
CA TYR A 36 16.08 17.68 12.02
C TYR A 36 15.57 17.26 10.63
N ARG A 37 14.51 17.91 10.12
CA ARG A 37 13.86 17.59 8.84
C ARG A 37 14.41 18.40 7.67
N THR A 38 15.74 18.45 7.57
CA THR A 38 16.43 19.21 6.52
C THR A 38 16.86 18.33 5.36
N TYR A 39 16.63 18.79 4.13
CA TYR A 39 17.12 18.14 2.90
C TYR A 39 18.65 18.22 2.76
N GLU A 40 19.31 19.08 3.53
CA GLU A 40 20.78 19.12 3.60
C GLU A 40 21.35 17.89 4.33
N SER A 41 20.57 17.25 5.21
CA SER A 41 20.98 16.03 5.91
C SER A 41 20.82 14.82 4.98
N PRO A 42 21.91 14.14 4.58
CA PRO A 42 21.81 12.96 3.73
C PRO A 42 20.97 11.84 4.39
N PHE A 43 21.03 11.73 5.72
CA PHE A 43 20.27 10.75 6.48
C PHE A 43 18.77 10.98 6.41
N PHE A 44 18.33 12.23 6.65
CA PHE A 44 16.91 12.57 6.56
C PHE A 44 16.41 12.41 5.12
N ASN A 45 17.21 12.84 4.15
CA ASN A 45 16.83 12.82 2.74
C ASN A 45 16.66 11.38 2.22
N VAL A 46 17.59 10.48 2.54
CA VAL A 46 17.48 9.05 2.25
C VAL A 46 16.29 8.43 2.98
N TRP A 47 16.09 8.73 4.26
CA TRP A 47 14.96 8.22 5.02
C TRP A 47 13.61 8.67 4.44
N PHE A 48 13.48 9.95 4.08
CA PHE A 48 12.27 10.53 3.50
C PHE A 48 11.95 9.90 2.14
N LEU A 49 12.97 9.72 1.30
CA LEU A 49 12.87 9.01 0.02
C LEU A 49 12.37 7.57 0.22
N VAL A 50 13.05 6.81 1.08
CA VAL A 50 12.72 5.40 1.37
C VAL A 50 11.31 5.25 1.94
N ARG A 51 10.93 6.15 2.86
CA ARG A 51 9.56 6.20 3.41
C ARG A 51 8.53 6.36 2.29
N GLY A 52 8.81 7.18 1.28
CA GLY A 52 7.94 7.42 0.12
C GLY A 52 7.60 6.18 -0.71
N PHE A 53 8.38 5.09 -0.62
CA PHE A 53 8.11 3.84 -1.35
C PHE A 53 7.13 2.90 -0.63
N THR A 54 6.89 3.13 0.65
CA THR A 54 6.10 2.23 1.50
C THR A 54 4.69 2.00 0.95
N ALA A 55 3.97 3.07 0.61
CA ALA A 55 2.60 2.95 0.13
C ALA A 55 2.51 2.32 -1.29
N PRO A 56 3.32 2.74 -2.28
CA PRO A 56 3.40 2.04 -3.58
C PRO A 56 3.67 0.54 -3.45
N ILE A 57 4.56 0.13 -2.53
CA ILE A 57 4.85 -1.28 -2.27
C ILE A 57 3.59 -2.03 -1.81
N PHE A 58 2.85 -1.49 -0.83
CA PHE A 58 1.62 -2.12 -0.35
C PHE A 58 0.56 -2.24 -1.44
N MET A 59 0.36 -1.18 -2.21
CA MET A 59 -0.62 -1.13 -3.30
C MET A 59 -0.28 -2.15 -4.38
N PHE A 60 0.95 -2.13 -4.87
CA PHE A 60 1.45 -3.07 -5.86
C PHE A 60 1.32 -4.51 -5.36
N THR A 61 1.81 -4.80 -4.14
CA THR A 61 1.79 -6.14 -3.57
C THR A 61 0.36 -6.67 -3.37
N ALA A 62 -0.58 -5.81 -2.96
CA ALA A 62 -2.00 -6.17 -2.85
C ALA A 62 -2.57 -6.58 -4.21
N GLY A 63 -2.24 -5.82 -5.27
CA GLY A 63 -2.60 -6.14 -6.65
C GLY A 63 -2.02 -7.48 -7.13
N VAL A 64 -0.72 -7.72 -6.89
CA VAL A 64 -0.06 -8.99 -7.25
C VAL A 64 -0.76 -10.18 -6.61
N VAL A 65 -0.92 -10.15 -5.28
CA VAL A 65 -1.49 -11.27 -4.51
C VAL A 65 -2.92 -11.55 -4.95
N PHE A 66 -3.75 -10.51 -5.03
CA PHE A 66 -5.15 -10.70 -5.35
C PHE A 66 -5.34 -11.23 -6.77
N THR A 67 -4.68 -10.64 -7.76
CA THR A 67 -4.81 -11.06 -9.15
C THR A 67 -4.21 -12.44 -9.38
N TYR A 68 -3.08 -12.77 -8.75
CA TYR A 68 -2.51 -14.12 -8.79
C TYR A 68 -3.53 -15.16 -8.29
N LEU A 69 -4.12 -14.93 -7.12
CA LEU A 69 -5.09 -15.86 -6.54
C LEU A 69 -6.38 -15.95 -7.35
N LEU A 70 -6.85 -14.83 -7.89
CA LEU A 70 -8.03 -14.72 -8.74
C LEU A 70 -7.86 -15.57 -10.02
N LYS A 71 -6.76 -15.36 -10.75
CA LYS A 71 -6.50 -16.03 -12.03
C LYS A 71 -6.10 -17.50 -11.87
N ASN A 72 -5.48 -17.86 -10.75
CA ASN A 72 -5.08 -19.26 -10.48
C ASN A 72 -6.27 -20.22 -10.25
N GLN A 73 -7.50 -19.72 -10.02
CA GLN A 73 -8.69 -20.58 -9.91
C GLN A 73 -9.11 -21.23 -11.24
N LYS A 74 -8.74 -20.65 -12.39
CA LYS A 74 -9.13 -21.13 -13.74
C LYS A 74 -10.65 -21.36 -13.90
N LYS A 75 -11.47 -20.48 -13.32
CA LYS A 75 -12.94 -20.48 -13.44
C LYS A 75 -13.42 -19.18 -14.07
N SER A 76 -14.60 -19.22 -14.69
CA SER A 76 -15.32 -18.02 -15.17
C SER A 76 -15.53 -17.02 -14.03
N PHE A 77 -15.69 -15.74 -14.37
CA PHE A 77 -15.84 -14.66 -13.39
C PHE A 77 -16.97 -14.95 -12.38
N ARG A 78 -18.12 -15.43 -12.87
CA ARG A 78 -19.31 -15.71 -12.05
C ARG A 78 -19.10 -16.87 -11.06
N GLU A 79 -18.34 -17.88 -11.45
CA GLU A 79 -18.10 -19.08 -10.64
C GLU A 79 -16.85 -18.97 -9.76
N ASN A 80 -16.04 -17.92 -9.98
CA ASN A 80 -14.79 -17.74 -9.28
C ASN A 80 -15.02 -17.20 -7.86
N GLN A 81 -14.90 -18.09 -6.86
CA GLN A 81 -15.01 -17.74 -5.44
C GLN A 81 -14.11 -16.57 -4.99
N ARG A 82 -13.02 -16.29 -5.72
CA ARG A 82 -12.10 -15.17 -5.40
C ARG A 82 -12.72 -13.81 -5.72
N VAL A 83 -13.69 -13.74 -6.63
CA VAL A 83 -14.49 -12.53 -6.87
C VAL A 83 -15.29 -12.18 -5.61
N ARG A 84 -16.08 -13.12 -5.08
CA ARG A 84 -16.86 -12.90 -3.85
C ARG A 84 -15.97 -12.60 -2.64
N LYS A 85 -14.84 -13.33 -2.49
CA LYS A 85 -13.86 -13.05 -1.43
C LYS A 85 -13.21 -11.67 -1.59
N GLY A 86 -12.95 -11.25 -2.83
CA GLY A 86 -12.44 -9.92 -3.18
C GLY A 86 -13.41 -8.81 -2.84
N LEU A 87 -14.69 -8.93 -3.22
CA LEU A 87 -15.74 -7.96 -2.87
C LEU A 87 -15.90 -7.84 -1.34
N LYS A 88 -15.94 -8.96 -0.63
CA LYS A 88 -15.96 -8.95 0.84
C LYS A 88 -14.72 -8.25 1.42
N ARG A 89 -13.54 -8.50 0.84
CA ARG A 89 -12.30 -7.85 1.28
C ARG A 89 -12.29 -6.36 1.00
N PHE A 90 -12.80 -5.92 -0.15
CA PHE A 90 -13.03 -4.50 -0.48
C PHE A 90 -13.86 -3.82 0.60
N LEU A 91 -15.05 -4.35 0.88
CA LEU A 91 -15.95 -3.78 1.90
C LEU A 91 -15.28 -3.74 3.27
N ASN A 92 -14.64 -4.84 3.69
CA ASN A 92 -13.96 -4.91 4.98
C ASN A 92 -12.84 -3.85 5.11
N LEU A 93 -12.06 -3.61 4.05
CA LEU A 93 -10.97 -2.64 4.09
C LEU A 93 -11.49 -1.21 4.11
N VAL A 94 -12.52 -0.89 3.32
CA VAL A 94 -13.14 0.44 3.31
C VAL A 94 -13.80 0.74 4.65
N VAL A 95 -14.59 -0.19 5.19
CA VAL A 95 -15.23 -0.03 6.51
C VAL A 95 -14.18 0.15 7.61
N LEU A 96 -13.12 -0.66 7.62
CA LEU A 96 -12.06 -0.52 8.62
C LEU A 96 -11.31 0.81 8.46
N GLY A 97 -11.08 1.28 7.23
CA GLY A 97 -10.48 2.59 6.96
C GLY A 97 -11.27 3.73 7.60
N TYR A 98 -12.60 3.75 7.39
CA TYR A 98 -13.48 4.75 7.99
C TYR A 98 -13.57 4.60 9.51
N PHE A 99 -13.55 3.35 10.02
CA PHE A 99 -13.59 3.10 11.45
C PHE A 99 -12.33 3.62 12.17
N LEU A 100 -11.15 3.53 11.54
CA LEU A 100 -9.91 4.09 12.10
C LEU A 100 -9.91 5.63 12.16
N ARG A 101 -10.76 6.29 11.38
CA ARG A 101 -10.89 7.75 11.30
C ARG A 101 -12.24 8.25 11.82
N PHE A 102 -12.94 7.42 12.60
CA PHE A 102 -14.29 7.70 13.05
C PHE A 102 -14.35 9.06 13.79
N PRO A 103 -15.34 9.92 13.50
CA PRO A 103 -15.23 11.35 13.83
C PRO A 103 -15.49 11.67 15.30
N THR A 104 -16.16 10.80 16.04
CA THR A 104 -16.58 11.03 17.43
C THR A 104 -16.63 9.74 18.23
N PHE A 105 -16.50 9.80 19.56
CA PHE A 105 -16.68 8.65 20.44
C PHE A 105 -18.13 8.14 20.48
N GLN A 106 -19.09 8.98 20.09
CA GLN A 106 -20.52 8.67 20.06
C GLN A 106 -20.86 7.81 18.83
N ILE A 107 -21.68 6.77 19.00
CA ILE A 107 -22.01 5.83 17.90
C ILE A 107 -23.25 6.28 17.11
N PHE A 108 -24.22 6.91 17.78
CA PHE A 108 -25.54 7.22 17.19
C PHE A 108 -25.86 8.71 17.13
N ASP A 109 -25.18 9.53 17.92
CA ASP A 109 -25.35 10.98 17.93
C ASP A 109 -24.16 11.64 17.23
N PHE A 110 -24.46 12.35 16.14
CA PHE A 110 -23.48 13.08 15.35
C PHE A 110 -23.75 14.60 15.37
N SER A 111 -24.67 15.08 16.21
CA SER A 111 -25.07 16.49 16.28
C SER A 111 -23.92 17.40 16.75
N SER A 112 -22.99 16.84 17.54
CA SER A 112 -21.83 17.53 18.10
C SER A 112 -20.59 17.47 17.20
N VAL A 113 -20.66 16.81 16.03
CA VAL A 113 -19.49 16.59 15.17
C VAL A 113 -19.17 17.85 14.37
N ALA A 114 -18.02 18.44 14.66
CA ALA A 114 -17.50 19.59 13.95
C ALA A 114 -17.17 19.27 12.49
N LYS A 115 -17.12 20.31 11.65
CA LYS A 115 -16.79 20.20 10.23
C LYS A 115 -15.42 19.56 10.01
N GLU A 116 -14.45 19.90 10.85
CA GLU A 116 -13.07 19.41 10.81
C GLU A 116 -13.00 17.91 11.12
N GLN A 117 -13.86 17.43 12.02
CA GLN A 117 -13.98 16.00 12.32
C GLN A 117 -14.57 15.23 11.13
N TRP A 118 -15.58 15.79 10.45
CA TRP A 118 -16.10 15.23 9.20
C TRP A 118 -15.06 15.21 8.09
N GLN A 119 -14.27 16.27 7.95
CA GLN A 119 -13.16 16.31 7.01
C GLN A 119 -12.16 15.20 7.30
N THR A 120 -11.79 15.00 8.56
CA THR A 120 -10.89 13.92 8.99
C THR A 120 -11.46 12.53 8.71
N PHE A 121 -12.77 12.34 8.92
CA PHE A 121 -13.45 11.07 8.67
C PHE A 121 -13.46 10.68 7.19
N PHE A 122 -13.65 11.65 6.28
CA PHE A 122 -13.72 11.39 4.84
C PHE A 122 -12.36 11.34 4.12
N VAL A 123 -11.25 11.56 4.84
CA VAL A 123 -9.89 11.39 4.30
C VAL A 123 -9.68 9.96 3.78
N VAL A 124 -9.28 9.87 2.51
CA VAL A 124 -8.97 8.59 1.87
C VAL A 124 -7.55 8.16 2.22
N ASP A 125 -7.46 7.19 3.13
CA ASP A 125 -6.22 6.49 3.50
C ASP A 125 -5.98 5.19 2.69
N ALA A 126 -4.81 4.56 2.90
CA ALA A 126 -4.32 3.39 2.18
C ALA A 126 -5.29 2.20 2.21
N LEU A 127 -6.04 1.98 3.31
CA LEU A 127 -7.03 0.89 3.37
C LEU A 127 -8.17 1.08 2.37
N HIS A 128 -8.69 2.31 2.27
CA HIS A 128 -9.75 2.64 1.31
C HIS A 128 -9.26 2.40 -0.11
N LEU A 129 -8.10 2.96 -0.44
CA LEU A 129 -7.53 2.82 -1.77
C LEU A 129 -7.24 1.36 -2.12
N ILE A 130 -6.61 0.59 -1.23
CA ILE A 130 -6.35 -0.83 -1.49
C ILE A 130 -7.69 -1.56 -1.71
N GLY A 131 -8.70 -1.27 -0.88
CA GLY A 131 -10.06 -1.79 -1.06
C GLY A 131 -10.60 -1.51 -2.48
N PHE A 132 -10.64 -0.24 -2.89
CA PHE A 132 -11.11 0.15 -4.21
C PHE A 132 -10.23 -0.39 -5.35
N GLY A 133 -8.92 -0.51 -5.14
CA GLY A 133 -8.00 -1.15 -6.07
C GLY A 133 -8.37 -2.61 -6.33
N LEU A 134 -8.77 -3.37 -5.29
CA LEU A 134 -9.30 -4.72 -5.47
C LEU A 134 -10.62 -4.70 -6.27
N LEU A 135 -11.50 -3.74 -6.01
CA LEU A 135 -12.74 -3.55 -6.77
C LEU A 135 -12.44 -3.25 -8.24
N PHE A 136 -11.49 -2.38 -8.56
CA PHE A 136 -11.07 -2.10 -9.93
C PHE A 136 -10.51 -3.34 -10.62
N ILE A 137 -9.69 -4.15 -9.94
CA ILE A 137 -9.23 -5.44 -10.50
C ILE A 137 -10.43 -6.34 -10.82
N ILE A 138 -11.43 -6.43 -9.94
CA ILE A 138 -12.64 -7.24 -10.16
C ILE A 138 -13.40 -6.73 -11.38
N ILE A 139 -13.65 -5.42 -11.48
CA ILE A 139 -14.36 -4.80 -12.60
C ILE A 139 -13.61 -5.04 -13.91
N LEU A 140 -12.30 -4.76 -13.96
CA LEU A 140 -11.50 -4.96 -15.17
C LEU A 140 -11.43 -6.44 -15.55
N THR A 141 -11.39 -7.36 -14.58
CA THR A 141 -11.46 -8.80 -14.86
C THR A 141 -12.81 -9.18 -15.50
N TYR A 142 -13.91 -8.63 -15.01
CA TYR A 142 -15.21 -8.84 -15.65
C TYR A 142 -15.24 -8.31 -17.09
N LEU A 143 -14.68 -7.12 -17.33
CA LEU A 143 -14.60 -6.54 -18.68
C LEU A 143 -13.72 -7.39 -19.61
N THR A 144 -12.59 -7.92 -19.13
CA THR A 144 -11.73 -8.81 -19.93
C THR A 144 -12.48 -10.05 -20.42
N GLU A 145 -13.29 -10.67 -19.56
CA GLU A 145 -14.09 -11.85 -19.92
C GLU A 145 -15.25 -11.46 -20.85
N LYS A 146 -15.97 -10.39 -20.53
CA LYS A 146 -17.10 -9.89 -21.33
C LYS A 146 -16.68 -9.55 -22.77
N PHE A 147 -15.53 -8.91 -22.94
CA PHE A 147 -15.01 -8.50 -24.25
C PHE A 147 -14.03 -9.52 -24.87
N LYS A 148 -13.83 -10.69 -24.25
CA LYS A 148 -12.87 -11.73 -24.69
C LYS A 148 -11.46 -11.17 -24.98
N ALA A 149 -11.03 -10.20 -24.19
CA ALA A 149 -9.79 -9.48 -24.38
C ALA A 149 -8.68 -10.00 -23.47
N ASN A 150 -7.45 -9.57 -23.73
CA ASN A 150 -6.30 -9.92 -22.91
C ASN A 150 -6.29 -9.13 -21.59
N ASP A 151 -6.18 -9.83 -20.46
CA ASP A 151 -6.01 -9.25 -19.11
C ASP A 151 -4.96 -8.15 -19.04
N TYR A 152 -3.81 -8.36 -19.71
CA TYR A 152 -2.72 -7.37 -19.69
C TYR A 152 -3.16 -6.04 -20.28
N PHE A 153 -3.98 -6.04 -21.33
CA PHE A 153 -4.46 -4.82 -21.96
C PHE A 153 -5.32 -4.00 -20.99
N PHE A 154 -6.32 -4.61 -20.36
CA PHE A 154 -7.22 -3.88 -19.45
C PHE A 154 -6.52 -3.39 -18.18
N TYR A 155 -5.65 -4.20 -17.57
CA TYR A 155 -4.90 -3.74 -16.39
C TYR A 155 -3.88 -2.65 -16.75
N PHE A 156 -3.22 -2.75 -17.91
CA PHE A 156 -2.27 -1.73 -18.37
C PHE A 156 -2.99 -0.42 -18.72
N ALA A 157 -4.08 -0.49 -19.50
CA ALA A 157 -4.90 0.67 -19.84
C ALA A 157 -5.49 1.33 -18.58
N GLY A 158 -5.96 0.54 -17.61
CA GLY A 158 -6.44 1.06 -16.33
C GLY A 158 -5.33 1.73 -15.51
N ALA A 159 -4.12 1.15 -15.47
CA ALA A 159 -2.98 1.76 -14.79
C ALA A 159 -2.58 3.09 -15.44
N LEU A 160 -2.47 3.12 -16.77
CA LEU A 160 -2.21 4.34 -17.53
C LEU A 160 -3.31 5.39 -17.32
N PHE A 161 -4.58 4.99 -17.27
CA PHE A 161 -5.69 5.90 -16.98
C PHE A 161 -5.48 6.61 -15.63
N PHE A 162 -5.22 5.89 -14.55
CA PHE A 162 -5.01 6.53 -13.23
C PHE A 162 -3.75 7.38 -13.18
N PHE A 163 -2.67 6.99 -13.85
CA PHE A 163 -1.43 7.77 -13.89
C PHE A 163 -1.58 9.04 -14.73
N LEU A 164 -2.13 8.96 -15.94
CA LEU A 164 -2.28 10.12 -16.83
C LEU A 164 -3.36 11.08 -16.36
N ALA A 165 -4.48 10.57 -15.81
CA ALA A 165 -5.52 11.41 -15.24
C ALA A 165 -5.02 12.23 -14.04
N SER A 166 -4.00 11.75 -13.31
CA SER A 166 -3.41 12.49 -12.18
C SER A 166 -2.82 13.85 -12.58
N LEU A 167 -2.47 14.05 -13.86
CA LEU A 167 -2.00 15.34 -14.38
C LEU A 167 -3.07 16.44 -14.33
N PHE A 168 -4.34 16.04 -14.29
CA PHE A 168 -5.49 16.95 -14.33
C PHE A 168 -6.28 16.96 -13.02
N THR A 169 -6.38 15.82 -12.33
CA THR A 169 -7.28 15.67 -11.18
C THR A 169 -6.94 16.59 -10.01
N GLU A 170 -5.65 16.84 -9.76
CA GLU A 170 -5.22 17.77 -8.69
C GLU A 170 -5.51 19.24 -9.00
N ARG A 171 -5.84 19.59 -10.25
CA ARG A 171 -6.16 20.96 -10.67
C ARG A 171 -7.65 21.27 -10.61
N ILE A 172 -8.48 20.28 -10.35
CA ILE A 172 -9.94 20.39 -10.30
C ILE A 172 -10.36 20.46 -8.84
N ASP A 173 -11.16 21.46 -8.48
CA ASP A 173 -11.79 21.50 -7.16
C ASP A 173 -13.01 20.56 -7.11
N TRP A 174 -12.77 19.29 -6.79
CA TRP A 174 -13.82 18.27 -6.81
C TRP A 174 -14.93 18.49 -5.79
N ILE A 175 -14.69 19.25 -4.72
CA ILE A 175 -15.75 19.60 -3.74
C ILE A 175 -16.84 20.46 -4.39
N SER A 176 -16.52 21.23 -5.43
CA SER A 176 -17.50 22.01 -6.18
C SER A 176 -18.45 21.14 -7.02
N PHE A 177 -18.10 19.88 -7.30
CA PHE A 177 -18.89 18.97 -8.14
C PHE A 177 -19.50 17.79 -7.36
N PHE A 178 -18.86 17.37 -6.28
CA PHE A 178 -19.24 16.20 -5.50
C PHE A 178 -19.26 16.49 -4.00
N PRO A 179 -20.13 15.80 -3.23
CA PRO A 179 -20.07 15.87 -1.78
C PRO A 179 -18.72 15.33 -1.28
N LEU A 180 -18.28 15.83 -0.13
CA LEU A 180 -16.98 15.52 0.47
C LEU A 180 -16.60 14.02 0.49
N PRO A 181 -17.51 13.07 0.80
CA PRO A 181 -17.18 11.63 0.81
C PRO A 181 -16.76 11.09 -0.56
N ILE A 182 -17.24 11.69 -1.66
CA ILE A 182 -16.90 11.30 -3.03
C ILE A 182 -15.71 12.11 -3.52
N ALA A 183 -15.73 13.44 -3.34
CA ALA A 183 -14.65 14.33 -3.74
C ALA A 183 -13.29 13.90 -3.17
N SER A 184 -13.28 13.37 -1.95
CA SER A 184 -12.06 12.92 -1.26
C SER A 184 -11.30 11.82 -1.99
N TYR A 185 -11.95 11.07 -2.90
CA TYR A 185 -11.28 10.03 -3.69
C TYR A 185 -10.57 10.56 -4.93
N PHE A 186 -10.77 11.83 -5.33
CA PHE A 186 -10.29 12.32 -6.63
C PHE A 186 -9.01 13.15 -6.54
N TYR A 187 -8.72 13.77 -5.41
CA TYR A 187 -7.59 14.70 -5.25
C TYR A 187 -7.18 14.93 -3.80
N THR A 188 -6.03 15.56 -3.60
CA THR A 188 -5.46 15.83 -2.27
C THR A 188 -6.02 17.06 -1.56
N GLY A 189 -6.79 17.92 -2.23
CA GLY A 189 -7.36 19.16 -1.64
C GLY A 189 -8.34 18.94 -0.48
N THR A 190 -8.76 17.69 -0.24
CA THR A 190 -9.57 17.25 0.91
C THR A 190 -8.75 16.72 2.09
N ASN A 191 -7.42 16.86 2.04
CA ASN A 191 -6.45 16.18 2.91
C ASN A 191 -6.38 14.66 2.74
N SER A 192 -7.00 14.12 1.69
CA SER A 192 -6.83 12.71 1.29
C SER A 192 -5.38 12.37 1.02
N LEU A 193 -4.86 11.35 1.70
CA LEU A 193 -3.48 10.89 1.56
C LEU A 193 -3.29 10.05 0.29
N PHE A 194 -4.31 9.26 -0.05
CA PHE A 194 -4.26 8.28 -1.13
C PHE A 194 -5.53 8.30 -2.00
N PRO A 195 -5.83 9.41 -2.71
CA PRO A 195 -6.91 9.43 -3.70
C PRO A 195 -6.65 8.41 -4.82
N PHE A 196 -7.64 8.14 -5.68
CA PHE A 196 -7.49 7.18 -6.78
C PHE A 196 -6.35 7.53 -7.74
N PHE A 197 -6.12 8.82 -7.97
CA PHE A 197 -5.12 9.32 -8.89
C PHE A 197 -3.90 9.81 -8.10
N PRO A 198 -2.69 9.30 -8.35
CA PRO A 198 -2.33 8.20 -9.27
C PRO A 198 -2.45 6.80 -8.65
N TRP A 199 -2.79 6.72 -7.37
CA TRP A 199 -2.42 5.60 -6.54
C TRP A 199 -3.06 4.25 -6.89
N ALA A 200 -4.28 4.25 -7.46
CA ALA A 200 -4.92 3.04 -7.95
C ALA A 200 -4.14 2.37 -9.09
N GLY A 201 -3.36 3.16 -9.85
CA GLY A 201 -2.49 2.65 -10.91
C GLY A 201 -1.42 1.69 -10.37
N TYR A 202 -0.85 1.93 -9.18
CA TYR A 202 0.11 0.99 -8.57
C TYR A 202 -0.51 -0.38 -8.28
N VAL A 203 -1.77 -0.41 -7.83
CA VAL A 203 -2.51 -1.65 -7.61
C VAL A 203 -2.68 -2.42 -8.92
N LEU A 204 -3.02 -1.72 -10.00
CA LEU A 204 -3.17 -2.31 -11.33
C LEU A 204 -1.84 -2.75 -11.96
N CYS A 205 -0.74 -2.04 -11.73
CA CYS A 205 0.60 -2.52 -12.07
C CYS A 205 0.92 -3.83 -11.34
N GLY A 206 0.51 -3.95 -10.07
CA GLY A 206 0.58 -5.21 -9.32
C GLY A 206 -0.23 -6.32 -9.98
N ALA A 207 -1.43 -6.00 -10.50
CA ALA A 207 -2.28 -6.96 -11.20
C ALA A 207 -1.62 -7.53 -12.48
N LEU A 208 -0.81 -6.73 -13.20
CA LEU A 208 -0.04 -7.21 -14.35
C LEU A 208 0.94 -8.31 -13.94
N LEU A 209 1.72 -8.08 -12.89
CA LEU A 209 2.65 -9.08 -12.37
C LEU A 209 1.90 -10.29 -11.79
N GLY A 210 0.80 -10.07 -11.05
CA GLY A 210 -0.05 -11.16 -10.54
C GLY A 210 -0.58 -12.06 -11.65
N THR A 211 -0.98 -11.48 -12.78
CA THR A 211 -1.40 -12.21 -13.99
C THR A 211 -0.24 -13.02 -14.56
N TYR A 212 0.95 -12.41 -14.71
CA TYR A 212 2.16 -13.08 -15.18
C TYR A 212 2.52 -14.31 -14.34
N LEU A 213 2.55 -14.17 -13.01
CA LEU A 213 2.88 -15.28 -12.10
C LEU A 213 1.83 -16.39 -12.13
N SER A 214 0.55 -16.04 -12.34
CA SER A 214 -0.52 -17.04 -12.42
C SER A 214 -0.40 -17.93 -13.66
N ARG A 215 0.07 -17.36 -14.78
CA ARG A 215 0.30 -18.05 -16.05
C ARG A 215 1.65 -18.77 -16.08
N ASN A 216 2.65 -18.24 -15.38
CA ASN A 216 4.04 -18.72 -15.38
C ASN A 216 4.48 -19.12 -13.96
N LYS A 217 3.88 -20.18 -13.40
CA LYS A 217 4.17 -20.58 -12.01
C LYS A 217 5.63 -20.94 -11.77
N ALA A 218 6.30 -21.56 -12.75
CA ALA A 218 7.71 -21.91 -12.67
C ALA A 218 8.60 -20.65 -12.52
N ALA A 219 8.19 -19.52 -13.12
CA ALA A 219 8.93 -18.27 -13.05
C ALA A 219 9.09 -17.73 -11.61
N ILE A 220 8.23 -18.13 -10.66
CA ILE A 220 8.34 -17.73 -9.25
C ILE A 220 9.69 -18.12 -8.63
N SER A 221 10.25 -19.25 -9.06
CA SER A 221 11.54 -19.77 -8.57
C SER A 221 12.70 -19.53 -9.54
N GLU A 222 12.45 -18.95 -10.71
CA GLU A 222 13.47 -18.76 -11.73
C GLU A 222 14.19 -17.42 -11.60
N LYS A 223 15.50 -17.44 -11.88
CA LYS A 223 16.32 -16.23 -12.03
C LYS A 223 15.78 -15.29 -13.13
N SER A 224 15.05 -15.84 -14.11
CA SER A 224 14.44 -15.09 -15.21
C SER A 224 13.49 -14.00 -14.69
N LEU A 225 12.72 -14.27 -13.63
CA LEU A 225 11.82 -13.28 -13.01
C LEU A 225 12.60 -12.15 -12.35
N THR A 226 13.63 -12.48 -11.57
CA THR A 226 14.52 -11.49 -10.94
C THR A 226 15.11 -10.54 -11.98
N ILE A 227 15.64 -11.07 -13.08
CA ILE A 227 16.25 -10.26 -14.15
C ILE A 227 15.21 -9.38 -14.84
N LYS A 228 14.01 -9.91 -15.17
CA LYS A 228 12.94 -9.12 -15.78
C LYS A 228 12.52 -7.96 -14.89
N LEU A 229 12.31 -8.21 -13.59
CA LEU A 229 11.96 -7.16 -12.62
C LEU A 229 13.07 -6.12 -12.47
N LEU A 230 14.33 -6.57 -12.47
CA LEU A 230 15.50 -5.67 -12.41
C LEU A 230 15.54 -4.75 -13.62
N ILE A 231 15.51 -5.32 -14.83
CA ILE A 231 15.58 -4.56 -16.08
C ILE A 231 14.39 -3.61 -16.19
N SER A 232 13.17 -4.07 -15.91
CA SER A 232 11.99 -3.20 -15.93
C SER A 232 12.08 -2.07 -14.89
N GLY A 233 12.58 -2.36 -13.68
CA GLY A 233 12.79 -1.34 -12.66
C GLY A 233 13.81 -0.28 -13.07
N VAL A 234 14.95 -0.69 -13.62
CA VAL A 234 15.99 0.21 -14.14
C VAL A 234 15.46 1.06 -15.30
N ILE A 235 14.75 0.45 -16.25
CA ILE A 235 14.16 1.19 -17.38
C ILE A 235 13.19 2.26 -16.89
N LEU A 236 12.33 1.96 -15.91
CA LEU A 236 11.40 2.95 -15.37
C LEU A 236 12.11 4.08 -14.63
N ILE A 237 13.16 3.79 -13.86
CA ILE A 237 13.96 4.83 -13.20
C ILE A 237 14.63 5.74 -14.23
N LEU A 238 15.31 5.16 -15.24
CA LEU A 238 15.93 5.94 -16.31
C LEU A 238 14.89 6.75 -17.10
N SER A 239 13.69 6.19 -17.31
CA SER A 239 12.58 6.90 -17.95
C SER A 239 12.09 8.07 -17.10
N SER A 240 12.05 7.93 -15.78
CA SER A 240 11.72 9.03 -14.88
C SER A 240 12.74 10.17 -15.01
N GLU A 241 14.02 9.85 -14.91
CA GLU A 241 15.09 10.86 -15.04
C GLU A 241 15.02 11.57 -16.40
N LEU A 242 14.74 10.81 -17.47
CA LEU A 242 14.54 11.39 -18.80
C LEU A 242 13.31 12.31 -18.85
N MET A 243 12.19 11.94 -18.21
CA MET A 243 11.01 12.81 -18.11
C MET A 243 11.34 14.11 -17.38
N ASP A 244 12.12 14.07 -16.30
CA ASP A 244 12.53 15.26 -15.55
C ASP A 244 13.47 16.15 -16.37
N ILE A 245 14.43 15.57 -17.08
CA ILE A 245 15.32 16.29 -18.00
C ILE A 245 14.49 17.00 -19.08
N ILE A 246 13.61 16.27 -19.77
CA ILE A 246 12.73 16.83 -20.80
C ILE A 246 11.90 17.97 -20.21
N GLN A 247 11.28 17.76 -19.04
CA GLN A 247 10.44 18.77 -18.43
C GLN A 247 11.23 20.02 -18.03
N TYR A 248 12.45 19.87 -17.53
CA TYR A 248 13.34 20.99 -17.22
C TYR A 248 13.72 21.79 -18.48
N TYR A 249 13.95 21.11 -19.62
CA TYR A 249 14.24 21.77 -20.89
C TYR A 249 13.04 22.54 -21.47
N PHE A 250 11.81 22.03 -21.31
CA PHE A 250 10.61 22.65 -21.89
C PHE A 250 9.87 23.60 -20.94
N TYR A 251 10.05 23.46 -19.62
CA TYR A 251 9.38 24.26 -18.60
C TYR A 251 10.38 24.78 -17.57
N THR A 252 10.46 26.10 -17.42
CA THR A 252 11.31 26.72 -16.40
C THR A 252 10.79 26.39 -14.99
N ASN A 253 11.69 26.00 -14.08
CA ASN A 253 11.46 25.80 -12.64
C ASN A 253 10.64 24.57 -12.19
N VAL A 254 10.55 23.48 -12.96
CA VAL A 254 9.94 22.24 -12.43
C VAL A 254 10.96 21.45 -11.61
N LYS A 255 10.62 21.17 -10.33
CA LYS A 255 11.40 20.28 -9.46
C LYS A 255 10.92 18.83 -9.60
N PHE A 256 11.80 17.85 -9.47
CA PHE A 256 11.47 16.41 -9.47
C PHE A 256 10.24 16.08 -8.61
N TRP A 257 10.21 16.58 -7.37
CA TRP A 257 9.11 16.35 -6.42
C TRP A 257 7.78 17.01 -6.80
N THR A 258 7.79 17.90 -7.80
CA THR A 258 6.61 18.60 -8.32
C THR A 258 6.13 18.05 -9.67
N SER A 259 6.87 17.10 -10.27
CA SER A 259 6.43 16.41 -11.48
C SER A 259 5.69 15.13 -11.13
N PRO A 260 4.36 15.06 -11.34
CA PRO A 260 3.59 13.90 -10.90
C PRO A 260 4.04 12.63 -11.63
N LEU A 261 4.28 12.71 -12.95
CA LEU A 261 4.51 11.51 -13.77
C LEU A 261 5.92 10.92 -13.58
N SER A 262 6.95 11.75 -13.45
CA SER A 262 8.31 11.24 -13.18
C SER A 262 8.35 10.58 -11.80
N LEU A 263 7.86 11.25 -10.75
CA LEU A 263 7.79 10.69 -9.40
C LEU A 263 6.96 9.39 -9.36
N ILE A 264 5.84 9.32 -10.10
CA ILE A 264 5.04 8.09 -10.20
C ILE A 264 5.88 6.94 -10.78
N THR A 265 6.55 7.23 -11.90
CA THR A 265 7.37 6.28 -12.67
C THR A 265 8.57 5.81 -11.88
N PHE A 266 9.28 6.73 -11.22
CA PHE A 266 10.39 6.44 -10.32
C PHE A 266 9.98 5.51 -9.17
N ARG A 267 8.87 5.83 -8.48
CA ARG A 267 8.35 4.99 -7.39
C ARG A 267 7.98 3.59 -7.89
N LEU A 268 7.37 3.47 -9.07
CA LEU A 268 7.08 2.16 -9.66
C LEU A 268 8.36 1.39 -9.99
N GLY A 269 9.36 2.07 -10.56
CA GLY A 269 10.69 1.48 -10.82
C GLY A 269 11.35 0.95 -9.55
N MET A 270 11.34 1.73 -8.48
CA MET A 270 11.85 1.32 -7.16
C MET A 270 11.09 0.12 -6.58
N VAL A 271 9.76 0.07 -6.73
CA VAL A 271 8.96 -1.09 -6.34
C VAL A 271 9.39 -2.35 -7.10
N LEU A 272 9.66 -2.25 -8.42
CA LEU A 272 10.13 -3.38 -9.22
C LEU A 272 11.56 -3.81 -8.84
N LEU A 273 12.47 -2.87 -8.54
CA LEU A 273 13.81 -3.18 -8.04
C LEU A 273 13.75 -3.91 -6.70
N LEU A 274 12.92 -3.46 -5.76
CA LEU A 274 12.74 -4.12 -4.48
C LEU A 274 12.13 -5.52 -4.64
N ASN A 275 11.15 -5.68 -5.54
CA ASN A 275 10.62 -7.01 -5.87
C ASN A 275 11.68 -7.91 -6.53
N SER A 276 12.56 -7.37 -7.37
CA SER A 276 13.70 -8.10 -7.93
C SER A 276 14.65 -8.59 -6.83
N ALA A 277 14.99 -7.72 -5.87
CA ALA A 277 15.82 -8.09 -4.72
C ALA A 277 15.17 -9.18 -3.86
N MET A 278 13.87 -9.05 -3.55
CA MET A 278 13.13 -10.09 -2.80
C MET A 278 13.04 -11.40 -3.59
N SER A 279 12.84 -11.33 -4.91
CA SER A 279 12.81 -12.49 -5.81
C SER A 279 14.18 -13.19 -5.84
N PHE A 280 15.27 -12.42 -5.89
CA PHE A 280 16.62 -12.95 -5.79
C PHE A 280 16.85 -13.69 -4.46
N ILE A 281 16.50 -13.07 -3.33
CA ILE A 281 16.61 -13.71 -2.00
C ILE A 281 15.77 -14.99 -1.96
N ALA A 282 14.52 -14.94 -2.42
CA ALA A 282 13.63 -16.09 -2.47
C ALA A 282 14.17 -17.24 -3.34
N SER A 283 14.89 -16.94 -4.43
CA SER A 283 15.53 -17.96 -5.28
C SER A 283 16.69 -18.69 -4.60
N ARG A 284 17.21 -18.15 -3.48
CA ARG A 284 18.34 -18.70 -2.73
C ARG A 284 17.93 -19.40 -1.44
N VAL A 285 16.66 -19.36 -1.07
CA VAL A 285 16.16 -19.93 0.19
C VAL A 285 14.97 -20.86 -0.06
N ASN A 286 14.95 -21.99 0.64
CA ASN A 286 13.82 -22.92 0.58
C ASN A 286 12.66 -22.50 1.48
N SER A 287 12.93 -21.70 2.51
CA SER A 287 11.93 -21.16 3.42
C SER A 287 12.43 -19.88 4.09
N ILE A 288 11.50 -19.09 4.62
CA ILE A 288 11.80 -17.88 5.38
C ILE A 288 11.52 -18.11 6.88
N PRO A 289 12.23 -17.41 7.78
CA PRO A 289 11.97 -17.46 9.21
C PRO A 289 10.49 -17.26 9.55
N ILE A 290 10.01 -18.03 10.53
CA ILE A 290 8.62 -18.01 10.99
C ILE A 290 8.14 -16.60 11.33
N LEU A 291 9.02 -15.82 11.96
CA LEU A 291 8.75 -14.45 12.37
C LEU A 291 8.46 -13.54 11.17
N ILE A 292 9.32 -13.56 10.15
CA ILE A 292 9.15 -12.76 8.92
C ILE A 292 7.83 -13.13 8.25
N ARG A 293 7.52 -14.43 8.18
CA ARG A 293 6.26 -14.93 7.61
C ARG A 293 5.04 -14.43 8.40
N GLN A 294 5.09 -14.48 9.72
CA GLN A 294 4.00 -14.06 10.59
C GLN A 294 3.76 -12.55 10.50
N VAL A 295 4.82 -11.74 10.54
CA VAL A 295 4.79 -10.29 10.36
C VAL A 295 4.20 -9.92 8.99
N GLY A 296 4.67 -10.55 7.92
CA GLY A 296 4.14 -10.35 6.57
C GLY A 296 2.67 -10.79 6.41
N THR A 297 2.19 -11.75 7.21
CA THR A 297 0.79 -12.20 7.18
C THR A 297 -0.15 -11.25 7.92
N HIS A 298 0.30 -10.66 9.04
CA HIS A 298 -0.49 -9.82 9.96
C HIS A 298 -0.40 -8.31 9.66
N THR A 299 0.02 -7.93 8.46
CA THR A 299 0.22 -6.52 8.04
C THR A 299 -0.96 -5.61 8.36
N LEU A 300 -2.19 -6.09 8.24
CA LEU A 300 -3.39 -5.29 8.52
C LEU A 300 -3.57 -4.97 10.01
N VAL A 301 -3.33 -5.95 10.89
CA VAL A 301 -3.47 -5.74 12.34
C VAL A 301 -2.34 -4.85 12.85
N ILE A 302 -1.12 -5.09 12.37
CA ILE A 302 0.01 -4.19 12.62
C ILE A 302 -0.35 -2.78 12.17
N TYR A 303 -0.88 -2.61 10.94
CA TYR A 303 -1.30 -1.31 10.43
C TYR A 303 -2.33 -0.62 11.37
N ALA A 304 -3.41 -1.31 11.71
CA ALA A 304 -4.47 -0.72 12.53
C ALA A 304 -3.96 -0.33 13.92
N VAL A 305 -3.27 -1.23 14.61
CA VAL A 305 -2.85 -1.01 16.01
C VAL A 305 -1.77 0.05 16.11
N HIS A 306 -0.74 0.05 15.25
CA HIS A 306 0.30 1.09 15.35
C HIS A 306 -0.23 2.49 15.01
N VAL A 307 -1.18 2.62 14.06
CA VAL A 307 -1.84 3.91 13.76
C VAL A 307 -2.62 4.39 14.98
N ILE A 308 -3.36 3.51 15.65
CA ILE A 308 -4.11 3.87 16.87
C ILE A 308 -3.15 4.30 17.99
N ILE A 309 -2.01 3.62 18.18
CA ILE A 309 -1.02 4.02 19.19
C ILE A 309 -0.45 5.41 18.86
N LEU A 310 -0.11 5.66 17.59
CA LEU A 310 0.49 6.92 17.17
C LEU A 310 -0.49 8.09 17.22
N TYR A 311 -1.61 7.98 16.49
CA TYR A 311 -2.53 9.09 16.24
C TYR A 311 -3.81 9.03 17.07
N GLY A 312 -4.08 7.90 17.72
CA GLY A 312 -5.30 7.69 18.48
C GLY A 312 -6.45 7.19 17.62
N SER A 313 -7.64 7.23 18.21
CA SER A 313 -8.92 6.96 17.60
C SER A 313 -9.98 7.80 18.30
N ALA A 314 -11.23 7.70 17.86
CA ALA A 314 -12.36 8.33 18.56
C ALA A 314 -12.46 7.99 20.06
N TRP A 315 -11.92 6.85 20.51
CA TRP A 315 -12.06 6.36 21.89
C TRP A 315 -10.77 6.32 22.69
N ILE A 316 -9.62 6.36 22.02
CA ILE A 316 -8.32 6.16 22.66
C ILE A 316 -7.38 7.26 22.17
N PRO A 317 -6.77 8.06 23.08
CA PRO A 317 -5.80 9.06 22.68
C PRO A 317 -4.54 8.40 22.10
N GLY A 318 -3.92 9.06 21.13
CA GLY A 318 -2.62 8.66 20.58
C GLY A 318 -1.49 9.50 21.14
N ILE A 319 -0.26 8.98 21.06
CA ILE A 319 0.93 9.69 21.54
C ILE A 319 1.24 10.97 20.75
N TYR A 320 0.64 11.15 19.58
CA TYR A 320 0.78 12.36 18.77
C TYR A 320 0.39 13.62 19.57
N GLY A 321 -0.67 13.56 20.38
CA GLY A 321 -1.14 14.72 21.15
C GLY A 321 -0.08 15.28 22.11
N ASP A 322 0.72 14.39 22.71
CA ASP A 322 1.69 14.75 23.76
C ASP A 322 3.12 14.92 23.22
N PHE A 323 3.49 14.17 22.18
CA PHE A 323 4.88 14.04 21.74
C PHE A 323 5.13 14.40 20.27
N ALA A 324 4.13 14.93 19.54
CA ALA A 324 4.31 15.33 18.14
C ALA A 324 5.54 16.22 17.96
N LYS A 325 6.40 15.84 17.01
CA LYS A 325 7.57 16.61 16.56
C LYS A 325 8.49 17.09 17.70
N SER A 326 8.62 16.30 18.77
CA SER A 326 9.37 16.70 19.97
C SER A 326 10.75 16.02 20.11
N PHE A 327 11.02 14.94 19.37
CA PHE A 327 12.20 14.11 19.56
C PHE A 327 13.35 14.52 18.63
N ASN A 328 14.59 14.38 19.12
CA ASN A 328 15.77 14.42 18.25
C ASN A 328 15.92 13.13 17.43
N THR A 329 16.93 13.08 16.55
CA THR A 329 17.19 11.95 15.66
C THR A 329 17.35 10.62 16.40
N LEU A 330 18.13 10.58 17.49
CA LEU A 330 18.40 9.35 18.23
C LEU A 330 17.14 8.84 18.93
N HIS A 331 16.42 9.72 19.64
CA HIS A 331 15.18 9.33 20.33
C HIS A 331 14.11 8.86 19.35
N SER A 332 14.01 9.50 18.18
CA SER A 332 13.07 9.08 17.12
C SER A 332 13.42 7.70 16.55
N ALA A 333 14.71 7.43 16.33
CA ALA A 333 15.17 6.12 15.87
C ALA A 333 14.90 5.02 16.91
N ILE A 334 15.18 5.28 18.18
CA ILE A 334 14.87 4.35 19.29
C ILE A 334 13.37 4.09 19.34
N ALA A 335 12.53 5.12 19.27
CA ALA A 335 11.08 4.97 19.25
C ALA A 335 10.60 4.10 18.08
N GLY A 336 11.21 4.26 16.89
CA GLY A 336 10.94 3.39 15.74
C GLY A 336 11.25 1.91 15.99
N ILE A 337 12.39 1.62 16.61
CA ILE A 337 12.79 0.24 16.98
C ILE A 337 11.84 -0.33 18.05
N VAL A 338 11.49 0.46 19.06
CA VAL A 338 10.53 0.08 20.11
C VAL A 338 9.18 -0.24 19.48
N MET A 339 8.65 0.62 18.61
CA MET A 339 7.36 0.38 17.95
C MET A 339 7.39 -0.89 17.10
N ILE A 340 8.44 -1.12 16.32
CA ILE A 340 8.60 -2.37 15.56
C ILE A 340 8.58 -3.59 16.50
N THR A 341 9.32 -3.52 17.60
CA THR A 341 9.41 -4.61 18.58
C THR A 341 8.05 -4.89 19.21
N LEU A 342 7.31 -3.86 19.61
CA LEU A 342 5.94 -3.98 20.14
C LEU A 342 5.01 -4.66 19.13
N MET A 343 5.07 -4.27 17.86
CA MET A 343 4.25 -4.88 16.80
C MET A 343 4.62 -6.35 16.56
N ILE A 344 5.91 -6.69 16.63
CA ILE A 344 6.38 -8.07 16.54
C ILE A 344 5.87 -8.90 17.73
N VAL A 345 6.02 -8.40 18.96
CA VAL A 345 5.54 -9.08 20.17
C VAL A 345 4.04 -9.31 20.11
N MET A 346 3.27 -8.31 19.66
CA MET A 346 1.82 -8.44 19.45
C MET A 346 1.50 -9.59 18.47
N VAL A 347 2.20 -9.68 17.33
CA VAL A 347 1.99 -10.76 16.36
C VAL A 347 2.31 -12.13 16.95
N LEU A 348 3.41 -12.24 17.71
CA LEU A 348 3.78 -13.48 18.40
C LEU A 348 2.73 -13.89 19.42
N ALA A 349 2.17 -12.93 20.17
CA ALA A 349 1.08 -13.17 21.10
C ALA A 349 -0.18 -13.66 20.39
N ILE A 350 -0.61 -13.00 19.31
CA ILE A 350 -1.77 -13.39 18.50
C ILE A 350 -1.63 -14.84 18.02
N GLU A 351 -0.46 -15.19 17.48
CA GLU A 351 -0.21 -16.53 16.95
C GLU A 351 -0.18 -17.59 18.07
N LYS A 352 0.38 -17.27 19.24
CA LYS A 352 0.35 -18.15 20.42
C LYS A 352 -1.08 -18.42 20.88
N PHE A 353 -1.92 -17.39 21.03
CA PHE A 353 -3.30 -17.56 21.50
C PHE A 353 -4.21 -18.22 20.47
N LYS A 354 -4.00 -17.98 19.17
CA LYS A 354 -4.75 -18.64 18.10
C LYS A 354 -4.61 -20.16 18.11
N VAL A 355 -3.41 -20.66 18.43
CA VAL A 355 -3.16 -22.11 18.57
C VAL A 355 -3.98 -22.70 19.73
N VAL A 356 -4.02 -22.02 20.88
CA VAL A 356 -4.77 -22.45 22.06
C VAL A 356 -6.27 -22.58 21.77
N PHE A 357 -6.88 -21.60 21.11
CA PHE A 357 -8.32 -21.65 20.77
C PHE A 357 -8.67 -22.76 19.77
N ILE A 358 -7.77 -23.10 18.84
CA ILE A 358 -8.01 -24.19 17.88
C ILE A 358 -7.93 -25.55 18.57
N GLU A 359 -7.04 -25.73 19.53
CA GLU A 359 -6.92 -26.96 20.31
C GLU A 359 -8.12 -27.15 21.25
N GLN A 360 -8.64 -26.07 21.84
CA GLN A 360 -9.86 -26.13 22.66
C GLN A 360 -11.13 -26.45 21.85
N LYS A 361 -11.21 -26.02 20.58
CA LYS A 361 -12.36 -26.32 19.70
C LYS A 361 -12.33 -27.75 19.11
N LYS A 362 -11.23 -28.46 19.29
CA LYS A 362 -11.05 -29.87 18.85
C LYS A 362 -11.25 -30.88 19.98
N ARG A 363 -11.30 -30.42 21.23
CA ARG A 363 -11.78 -31.18 22.38
C ARG A 363 -13.27 -30.92 22.52
#